data_AF-A0A955E5J9-F1
#
_entry.id   AF-A0A955E5J9-F1
#
_cell.length_a   1.000
_cell.length_b   1.000
_cell.length_c   1.000
_cell.angle_alpha   90.00
_cell.angle_beta   90.00
_cell.angle_gamma   90.00
#
_symmetry.space_group_name_H-M   'P 1'
#
loop_
_entity.id
_entity.type
_entity.pdbx_description
1 polymer ?
#
loop_
_entity_poly.entity_id
_entity_poly.type
_entity_poly.pdbx_seq_one_letter_code
_entity_poly.pdbx_strand_id
1 'polypeptide(L)'
;MALGHDLGGASGALCVLASGSQGNCSVLVVPRTESSARRVILIDAGLSPSRTAKLLHTRGIRPDEVDEIVFTHLDSDHCHSGWPRAVRPGSWRATLRIHRMHMGRAERMGLLYTRCRPFEDRFEAAPNIRFGVEMLAHDDLGVATFRVGIGEQETPDATLGYATDLGRVTSGLIEHLRGVDVLAIESNYCPEMQLAS
;
A
#
# COMPACT_ATOMS: atom_id res chain seq x y z
N MET A 1 -0.63 20.61 -5.05
CA MET A 1 -0.41 20.83 -3.60
C MET A 1 0.67 19.86 -3.15
N ALA A 2 1.73 20.31 -2.49
CA ALA A 2 2.81 19.44 -2.05
C ALA A 2 2.36 18.63 -0.82
N LEU A 3 2.43 17.31 -0.88
CA LEU A 3 2.05 16.40 0.22
C LEU A 3 3.14 16.35 1.33
N GLY A 4 4.20 17.14 1.19
CA GLY A 4 5.40 17.07 2.01
C GLY A 4 5.23 17.58 3.45
N HIS A 5 4.43 18.63 3.68
CA HIS A 5 4.51 19.37 4.96
C HIS A 5 3.20 19.85 5.58
N ASP A 6 2.16 20.13 4.81
CA ASP A 6 0.88 20.63 5.35
C ASP A 6 -0.29 20.03 4.57
N LEU A 7 -1.16 19.28 5.28
CA LEU A 7 -2.36 18.67 4.72
C LEU A 7 -3.64 19.47 5.07
N GLY A 8 -3.51 20.69 5.60
CA GLY A 8 -4.65 21.58 5.84
C GLY A 8 -5.67 21.03 6.83
N GLY A 9 -5.22 20.28 7.84
CA GLY A 9 -6.08 19.65 8.85
C GLY A 9 -6.62 18.27 8.48
N ALA A 10 -6.31 17.72 7.30
CA ALA A 10 -6.71 16.37 6.95
C ALA A 10 -5.92 15.31 7.75
N SER A 11 -6.60 14.26 8.22
CA SER A 11 -5.97 13.13 8.94
C SER A 11 -5.01 12.31 8.07
N GLY A 12 -5.12 12.40 6.74
CA GLY A 12 -4.19 11.76 5.81
C GLY A 12 -4.48 12.14 4.36
N ALA A 13 -3.56 11.81 3.46
CA ALA A 13 -3.70 12.04 2.03
C ALA A 13 -3.17 10.85 1.23
N LEU A 14 -4.03 10.30 0.37
CA LEU A 14 -3.66 9.28 -0.61
C LEU A 14 -3.36 9.92 -1.96
N CYS A 15 -2.29 9.48 -2.59
CA CYS A 15 -1.97 9.86 -3.96
C CYS A 15 -1.54 8.65 -4.77
N VAL A 16 -2.23 8.42 -5.89
CA VAL A 16 -1.78 7.47 -6.91
C VAL A 16 -0.59 8.07 -7.67
N LEU A 17 0.57 7.43 -7.59
CA LEU A 17 1.78 7.82 -8.34
C LEU A 17 1.77 7.21 -9.75
N ALA A 18 1.30 5.98 -9.86
CA ALA A 18 0.98 5.31 -11.12
C ALA A 18 -0.03 4.19 -10.87
N SER A 19 -0.79 3.85 -11.91
CA SER A 19 -1.72 2.73 -11.91
C SER A 19 -1.71 2.00 -13.26
N GLY A 20 -2.08 0.72 -13.23
CA GLY A 20 -2.16 -0.18 -14.39
C GLY A 20 -0.87 -0.96 -14.64
N SER A 21 -0.85 -1.71 -15.74
CA SER A 21 0.16 -2.74 -16.07
C SER A 21 1.62 -2.28 -16.16
N GLN A 22 1.87 -0.97 -16.16
CA GLN A 22 3.22 -0.40 -16.13
C GLN A 22 3.76 -0.14 -14.72
N GLY A 23 2.99 -0.50 -13.69
CA GLY A 23 3.36 -0.43 -12.29
C GLY A 23 2.36 0.37 -11.45
N ASN A 24 1.65 -0.32 -10.58
CA ASN A 24 0.84 0.23 -9.51
C ASN A 24 1.73 0.73 -8.36
N CYS A 25 1.54 1.98 -7.97
CA CYS A 25 2.22 2.58 -6.83
C CYS A 25 1.42 3.77 -6.33
N SER A 26 1.00 3.71 -5.07
CA SER A 26 0.33 4.79 -4.37
C SER A 26 1.13 5.20 -3.14
N VAL A 27 1.02 6.47 -2.72
CA VAL A 27 1.61 6.96 -1.47
C VAL A 27 0.50 7.47 -0.56
N LEU A 28 0.47 6.95 0.66
CA LEU A 28 -0.32 7.46 1.78
C LEU A 28 0.60 8.29 2.68
N VAL A 29 0.23 9.54 2.91
CA VAL A 29 0.89 10.43 3.87
C VAL A 29 -0.06 10.69 5.03
N VAL A 30 0.39 10.36 6.24
CA VAL A 30 -0.30 10.71 7.48
C VAL A 30 0.54 11.81 8.17
N PRO A 31 -0.04 12.99 8.47
CA PRO A 31 0.71 14.10 9.02
C PRO A 31 1.13 13.82 10.46
N ARG A 32 2.06 14.63 10.95
CA ARG A 32 2.41 14.64 12.37
C ARG A 32 1.22 15.15 13.18
N THR A 33 0.93 14.51 14.31
CA THR A 33 0.04 15.04 15.35
C THR A 33 0.86 15.38 16.59
N GLU A 34 0.22 15.91 17.64
CA GLU A 34 0.89 16.12 18.93
C GLU A 34 1.42 14.81 19.55
N SER A 35 0.73 13.69 19.28
CA SER A 35 1.02 12.37 19.84
C SER A 35 1.70 11.39 18.88
N SER A 36 1.87 11.76 17.59
CA SER A 36 2.42 10.86 16.57
C SER A 36 3.32 11.56 15.55
N ALA A 37 4.37 10.86 15.11
CA ALA A 37 5.23 11.34 14.04
C ALA A 37 4.54 11.20 12.67
N ARG A 38 4.89 12.09 11.73
CA ARG A 38 4.51 11.96 10.32
C ARG A 38 4.89 10.58 9.79
N ARG A 39 4.04 10.00 8.95
CA ARG A 39 4.28 8.71 8.30
C ARG A 39 4.07 8.79 6.79
N VAL A 40 4.96 8.15 6.04
CA VAL A 40 4.85 7.99 4.58
C VAL A 40 4.90 6.51 4.23
N ILE A 41 3.84 6.03 3.61
CA ILE A 41 3.64 4.62 3.31
C ILE A 41 3.40 4.49 1.80
N LEU A 42 4.21 3.68 1.12
CA LEU A 42 3.88 3.24 -0.22
C LEU A 42 2.93 2.05 -0.14
N ILE A 43 1.87 2.07 -0.93
CA ILE A 43 1.04 0.91 -1.22
C ILE A 43 1.41 0.47 -2.64
N ASP A 44 1.99 -0.72 -2.72
CA ASP A 44 2.66 -1.29 -3.87
C ASP A 44 3.86 -0.47 -4.40
N ALA A 45 4.70 -1.17 -5.13
CA ALA A 45 5.97 -0.69 -5.64
C ALA A 45 6.23 -1.24 -7.05
N GLY A 46 5.21 -1.21 -7.91
CA GLY A 46 5.28 -1.66 -9.30
C GLY A 46 6.20 -0.82 -10.19
N LEU A 47 6.45 0.42 -9.80
CA LEU A 47 7.42 1.28 -10.46
C LEU A 47 8.86 0.94 -10.02
N SER A 48 9.82 1.17 -10.92
CA SER A 48 11.23 1.09 -10.55
C SER A 48 11.58 2.10 -9.44
N PRO A 49 12.51 1.78 -8.52
CA PRO A 49 12.86 2.67 -7.41
C PRO A 49 13.26 4.10 -7.84
N SER A 50 13.92 4.23 -8.99
CA SER A 50 14.31 5.54 -9.53
C SER A 50 13.11 6.34 -10.05
N ARG A 51 12.12 5.69 -10.68
CA ARG A 51 10.88 6.33 -11.12
C ARG A 51 10.01 6.71 -9.92
N THR A 52 9.90 5.84 -8.91
CA THR A 52 9.21 6.15 -7.65
C THR A 52 9.83 7.35 -6.96
N ALA A 53 11.17 7.38 -6.83
CA ALA A 53 11.87 8.52 -6.23
C ALA A 53 11.58 9.84 -6.97
N LYS A 54 11.60 9.85 -8.31
CA LYS A 54 11.28 11.05 -9.10
C LYS A 54 9.85 11.53 -8.84
N LEU A 55 8.88 10.63 -8.83
CA LEU A 55 7.47 10.99 -8.58
C LEU A 55 7.26 11.49 -7.15
N LEU A 56 7.87 10.85 -6.15
CA LEU A 56 7.84 11.33 -4.76
C LEU A 56 8.43 12.75 -4.64
N HIS A 57 9.55 13.04 -5.32
CA HIS A 57 10.14 14.37 -5.33
C HIS A 57 9.18 15.44 -5.88
N THR A 58 8.40 15.13 -6.93
CA THR A 58 7.38 16.07 -7.44
C THR A 58 6.28 16.39 -6.42
N ARG A 59 6.13 15.55 -5.38
CA ARG A 59 5.20 15.75 -4.26
C ARG A 59 5.87 16.29 -3.00
N GLY A 60 7.16 16.60 -3.07
CA GLY A 60 7.94 17.09 -1.92
C GLY A 60 8.27 16.02 -0.90
N ILE A 61 8.37 14.75 -1.32
CA ILE A 61 8.72 13.61 -0.46
C ILE A 61 10.06 13.05 -0.92
N ARG A 62 11.01 12.91 0.00
CA ARG A 62 12.29 12.25 -0.28
C ARG A 62 12.18 10.74 -0.04
N PRO A 63 12.94 9.91 -0.78
CA PRO A 63 12.97 8.46 -0.57
C PRO A 63 13.32 8.02 0.86
N ASP A 64 14.16 8.78 1.56
CA ASP A 64 14.55 8.48 2.96
C ASP A 64 13.42 8.74 3.97
N GLU A 65 12.35 9.43 3.56
CA GLU A 65 11.16 9.68 4.37
C GLU A 65 10.10 8.58 4.25
N VAL A 66 10.27 7.61 3.35
CA VAL A 66 9.35 6.47 3.23
C VAL A 66 9.61 5.47 4.34
N ASP A 67 8.63 5.34 5.23
CA ASP A 67 8.70 4.49 6.42
C ASP A 67 8.37 3.03 6.10
N GLU A 68 7.38 2.80 5.26
CA GLU A 68 6.90 1.46 4.90
C GLU A 68 6.54 1.34 3.42
N ILE A 69 6.71 0.12 2.88
CA ILE A 69 6.17 -0.30 1.60
C ILE A 69 5.28 -1.50 1.88
N VAL A 70 3.98 -1.35 1.66
CA VAL A 70 2.97 -2.37 1.89
C VAL A 70 2.56 -2.94 0.55
N PHE A 71 2.70 -4.26 0.39
CA PHE A 71 2.34 -4.95 -0.85
C PHE A 71 0.95 -5.58 -0.73
N THR A 72 0.09 -5.30 -1.71
CA THR A 72 -1.17 -6.02 -1.91
C THR A 72 -0.87 -7.47 -2.33
N HIS A 73 0.06 -7.64 -3.26
CA HIS A 73 0.64 -8.90 -3.71
C HIS A 73 1.99 -8.61 -4.42
N LEU A 74 2.59 -9.61 -5.09
CA LEU A 74 3.98 -9.50 -5.60
C LEU A 74 4.12 -9.73 -7.11
N ASP A 75 3.09 -9.46 -7.91
CA ASP A 75 3.23 -9.43 -9.38
C ASP A 75 4.09 -8.25 -9.82
N SER A 76 4.63 -8.32 -11.03
CA SER A 76 5.72 -7.44 -11.46
C SER A 76 5.33 -5.96 -11.52
N ASP A 77 4.06 -5.70 -11.77
CA ASP A 77 3.43 -4.39 -11.76
C ASP A 77 2.97 -3.97 -10.35
N HIS A 78 3.18 -4.78 -9.31
CA HIS A 78 3.04 -4.39 -7.90
C HIS A 78 4.36 -4.44 -7.14
N CYS A 79 5.34 -5.19 -7.63
CA CYS A 79 6.68 -5.29 -7.05
C CYS A 79 7.74 -5.38 -8.15
N HIS A 80 8.28 -4.23 -8.54
CA HIS A 80 9.36 -4.17 -9.52
C HIS A 80 10.62 -4.90 -9.03
N SER A 81 11.27 -5.67 -9.91
CA SER A 81 12.48 -6.47 -9.62
C SER A 81 13.71 -5.67 -9.13
N GLY A 82 13.62 -4.34 -9.16
CA GLY A 82 14.65 -3.42 -8.66
C GLY A 82 14.60 -3.17 -7.15
N TRP A 83 13.45 -3.43 -6.51
CA TRP A 83 13.26 -3.20 -5.08
C TRP A 83 14.17 -4.03 -4.16
N PRO A 84 14.41 -5.33 -4.39
CA PRO A 84 15.32 -6.13 -3.57
C PRO A 84 16.72 -5.52 -3.42
N ARG A 85 17.21 -4.79 -4.43
CA ARG A 85 18.48 -4.06 -4.36
C ARG A 85 18.31 -2.71 -3.67
N ALA A 86 17.22 -1.99 -3.94
CA ALA A 86 17.00 -0.64 -3.45
C ALA A 86 16.70 -0.53 -1.95
N VAL A 87 16.16 -1.58 -1.32
CA VAL A 87 15.82 -1.62 0.11
C VAL A 87 16.86 -2.35 0.97
N ARG A 88 18.05 -2.60 0.42
CA ARG A 88 19.20 -3.05 1.22
C ARG A 88 19.66 -1.95 2.19
N PRO A 89 20.31 -2.31 3.31
CA PRO A 89 20.86 -1.33 4.25
C PRO A 89 21.71 -0.25 3.55
N GLY A 90 21.49 1.01 3.90
CA GLY A 90 22.20 2.17 3.33
C GLY A 90 21.50 2.84 2.14
N SER A 91 20.33 2.36 1.73
CA SER A 91 19.51 2.94 0.65
C SER A 91 18.13 3.34 1.18
N TRP A 92 17.02 2.86 0.61
CA TRP A 92 15.68 3.10 1.14
C TRP A 92 15.55 2.51 2.55
N ARG A 93 15.03 3.29 3.50
CA ARG A 93 14.93 2.88 4.91
C ARG A 93 13.63 2.13 5.24
N ALA A 94 12.76 1.99 4.25
CA ALA A 94 11.41 1.50 4.41
C ALA A 94 11.38 0.05 4.93
N THR A 95 10.43 -0.22 5.81
CA THR A 95 10.04 -1.58 6.22
C THR A 95 9.11 -2.16 5.16
N LEU A 96 9.40 -3.36 4.67
CA LEU A 96 8.50 -4.06 3.75
C LEU A 96 7.43 -4.78 4.56
N ARG A 97 6.16 -4.55 4.24
CA ARG A 97 5.02 -5.31 4.76
C ARG A 97 4.53 -6.24 3.66
N ILE A 98 4.56 -7.54 3.93
CA ILE A 98 4.19 -8.58 2.97
C ILE A 98 3.26 -9.57 3.67
N HIS A 99 2.14 -9.91 3.05
CA HIS A 99 1.23 -10.90 3.63
C HIS A 99 1.91 -12.27 3.75
N ARG A 100 1.60 -13.06 4.79
CA ARG A 100 2.23 -14.37 5.03
C ARG A 100 2.14 -15.33 3.85
N MET A 101 1.05 -15.30 3.10
CA MET A 101 0.88 -16.14 1.89
C MET A 101 1.90 -15.81 0.78
N HIS A 102 2.46 -14.60 0.76
CA HIS A 102 3.43 -14.18 -0.25
C HIS A 102 4.89 -14.38 0.18
N MET A 103 5.16 -14.86 1.39
CA MET A 103 6.53 -14.92 1.94
C MET A 103 7.47 -15.84 1.15
N GLY A 104 6.98 -16.97 0.65
CA GLY A 104 7.79 -17.85 -0.21
C GLY A 104 8.17 -17.20 -1.55
N ARG A 105 7.30 -16.35 -2.11
CA ARG A 105 7.60 -15.56 -3.30
C ARG A 105 8.57 -14.42 -2.98
N ALA A 106 8.37 -13.75 -1.85
CA ALA A 106 9.27 -12.70 -1.35
C ALA A 106 10.70 -13.22 -1.12
N GLU A 107 10.85 -14.44 -0.62
CA GLU A 107 12.14 -15.12 -0.47
C GLU A 107 12.84 -15.30 -1.83
N ARG A 108 12.14 -15.87 -2.81
CA ARG A 108 12.67 -16.06 -4.18
C ARG A 108 13.06 -14.75 -4.84
N MET A 109 12.35 -13.66 -4.53
CA MET A 109 12.66 -12.32 -5.02
C MET A 109 13.80 -11.63 -4.24
N GLY A 110 14.28 -12.22 -3.14
CA GLY A 110 15.36 -11.65 -2.33
C GLY A 110 14.92 -10.50 -1.41
N LEU A 111 13.62 -10.38 -1.13
CA LEU A 111 13.06 -9.32 -0.27
C LEU A 111 13.28 -9.61 1.23
N LEU A 112 13.56 -10.85 1.62
CA LEU A 112 13.70 -11.22 3.04
C LEU A 112 15.03 -10.80 3.68
N TYR A 113 16.04 -10.44 2.89
CA TYR A 113 17.31 -9.90 3.39
C TYR A 113 17.22 -8.41 3.79
N THR A 114 15.99 -7.89 3.89
CA THR A 114 15.68 -6.48 4.15
C THR A 114 14.83 -6.38 5.41
N ARG A 115 14.34 -5.19 5.74
CA ARG A 115 13.43 -4.98 6.88
C ARG A 115 12.02 -5.49 6.53
N CYS A 116 11.88 -6.78 6.29
CA CYS A 116 10.60 -7.39 5.98
C CYS A 116 9.86 -7.78 7.26
N ARG A 117 8.60 -7.36 7.39
CA ARG A 117 7.70 -7.73 8.47
C ARG A 117 6.44 -8.37 7.89
N PRO A 118 6.21 -9.68 8.10
CA PRO A 118 5.01 -10.31 7.61
C PRO A 118 3.76 -9.76 8.31
N PHE A 119 2.62 -9.85 7.65
CA PHE A 119 1.30 -9.61 8.23
C PHE A 119 0.29 -10.69 7.81
N GLU A 120 -0.82 -10.76 8.54
CA GLU A 120 -1.98 -11.63 8.27
C GLU A 120 -3.23 -10.74 8.13
N ASP A 121 -4.23 -10.90 8.99
CA ASP A 121 -5.51 -10.18 8.88
C ASP A 121 -5.43 -8.71 9.31
N ARG A 122 -4.36 -8.33 10.02
CA ARG A 122 -4.14 -6.95 10.48
C ARG A 122 -2.68 -6.66 10.79
N PHE A 123 -2.30 -5.39 10.73
CA PHE A 123 -1.06 -4.90 11.30
C PHE A 123 -1.13 -3.41 11.64
N GLU A 124 -0.19 -2.97 12.45
CA GLU A 124 -0.02 -1.56 12.81
C GLU A 124 1.27 -1.02 12.18
N ALA A 125 1.14 0.06 11.40
CA ALA A 125 2.27 0.79 10.82
C ALA A 125 2.81 1.87 11.78
N ALA A 126 1.92 2.39 12.63
CA ALA A 126 2.19 3.35 13.69
C ALA A 126 1.06 3.28 14.73
N PRO A 127 1.25 3.76 15.98
CA PRO A 127 0.20 3.78 17.02
C PRO A 127 -1.18 4.28 16.54
N ASN A 128 -1.19 5.24 15.61
CA ASN A 128 -2.37 5.86 15.03
C ASN A 128 -2.70 5.40 13.60
N ILE A 129 -2.07 4.34 13.07
CA ILE A 129 -2.28 3.86 11.69
C ILE A 129 -2.37 2.33 11.70
N ARG A 130 -3.59 1.84 11.51
CA ARG A 130 -3.92 0.41 11.52
C ARG A 130 -4.44 -0.05 10.18
N PHE A 131 -3.93 -1.17 9.72
CA PHE A 131 -4.39 -1.86 8.53
C PHE A 131 -5.17 -3.09 8.97
N GLY A 132 -6.44 -3.14 8.58
CA GLY A 132 -7.19 -4.39 8.42
C GLY A 132 -6.94 -4.93 7.02
N VAL A 133 -6.93 -6.24 6.89
CA VAL A 133 -6.65 -6.95 5.64
C VAL A 133 -7.77 -7.95 5.37
N GLU A 134 -8.27 -7.96 4.14
CA GLU A 134 -9.10 -9.05 3.62
C GLU A 134 -8.38 -9.62 2.39
N MET A 135 -8.04 -10.91 2.44
CA MET A 135 -7.45 -11.62 1.32
C MET A 135 -8.53 -12.09 0.34
N LEU A 136 -8.37 -11.73 -0.92
CA LEU A 136 -9.23 -12.21 -2.00
C LEU A 136 -8.48 -13.20 -2.87
N ALA A 137 -9.23 -14.09 -3.54
CA ALA A 137 -8.66 -14.94 -4.57
C ALA A 137 -8.21 -14.09 -5.77
N HIS A 138 -6.95 -14.27 -6.17
CA HIS A 138 -6.30 -13.66 -7.32
C HIS A 138 -5.14 -14.57 -7.75
N ASP A 139 -5.10 -14.92 -9.03
CA ASP A 139 -4.18 -15.88 -9.68
C ASP A 139 -3.87 -17.12 -8.82
N ASP A 140 -2.78 -17.08 -8.05
CA ASP A 140 -2.29 -18.23 -7.25
C ASP A 140 -2.28 -18.00 -5.72
N LEU A 141 -1.86 -16.81 -5.26
CA LEU A 141 -1.61 -16.53 -3.83
C LEU A 141 -2.59 -15.55 -3.22
N GLY A 142 -3.55 -15.04 -4.01
CA GLY A 142 -4.49 -14.02 -3.59
C GLY A 142 -3.92 -12.61 -3.63
N VAL A 143 -4.79 -11.65 -3.33
CA VAL A 143 -4.47 -10.23 -3.21
C VAL A 143 -4.98 -9.70 -1.87
N ALA A 144 -4.14 -8.94 -1.17
CA ALA A 144 -4.52 -8.25 0.06
C ALA A 144 -5.24 -6.94 -0.29
N THR A 145 -6.47 -6.80 0.18
CA THR A 145 -7.16 -5.51 0.23
C THR A 145 -7.00 -4.90 1.61
N PHE A 146 -7.00 -3.57 1.69
CA PHE A 146 -6.70 -2.86 2.93
C PHE A 146 -7.84 -1.96 3.36
N ARG A 147 -8.18 -2.03 4.65
CA ARG A 147 -8.90 -0.99 5.37
C ARG A 147 -7.94 -0.30 6.33
N VAL A 148 -7.57 0.94 6.05
CA VAL A 148 -6.67 1.72 6.88
C VAL A 148 -7.48 2.65 7.78
N GLY A 149 -7.34 2.50 9.09
CA GLY A 149 -7.84 3.45 10.08
C GLY A 149 -6.72 4.37 10.55
N ILE A 150 -6.97 5.68 10.53
CA ILE A 150 -6.05 6.73 10.99
C ILE A 150 -6.68 7.44 12.19
N GLY A 151 -5.95 7.54 13.30
CA GLY A 151 -6.43 8.14 14.56
C GLY A 151 -6.52 7.13 15.70
N GLU A 152 -7.46 7.32 16.63
CA GLU A 152 -7.64 6.48 17.82
C GLU A 152 -8.06 5.04 17.49
N GLN A 153 -7.91 4.13 18.48
CA GLN A 153 -8.16 2.69 18.29
C GLN A 153 -9.62 2.34 18.08
N GLU A 154 -10.49 2.87 18.93
CA GLU A 154 -11.91 2.53 18.92
C GLU A 154 -12.68 3.33 17.87
N THR A 155 -12.28 4.59 17.64
CA THR A 155 -12.90 5.50 16.68
C THR A 155 -11.82 6.20 15.85
N PRO A 156 -11.50 5.72 14.63
CA PRO A 156 -10.54 6.40 13.77
C PRO A 156 -11.11 7.75 13.29
N ASP A 157 -10.24 8.76 13.17
CA ASP A 157 -10.58 10.09 12.65
C ASP A 157 -10.84 10.06 11.14
N ALA A 158 -10.22 9.12 10.44
CA ALA A 158 -10.42 8.88 9.02
C ALA A 158 -10.14 7.43 8.64
N THR A 159 -10.80 6.96 7.60
CA THR A 159 -10.68 5.60 7.08
C THR A 159 -10.49 5.58 5.55
N LEU A 160 -9.58 4.72 5.10
CA LEU A 160 -9.30 4.48 3.69
C LEU A 160 -9.51 3.01 3.37
N GLY A 161 -10.36 2.72 2.38
CA GLY A 161 -10.38 1.44 1.69
C GLY A 161 -9.45 1.46 0.49
N TYR A 162 -8.61 0.44 0.31
CA TYR A 162 -7.74 0.27 -0.84
C TYR A 162 -7.88 -1.15 -1.39
N ALA A 163 -8.33 -1.26 -2.63
CA ALA A 163 -8.62 -2.54 -3.27
C ALA A 163 -8.27 -2.49 -4.75
N THR A 164 -7.22 -3.20 -5.14
CA THR A 164 -6.76 -3.34 -6.52
C THR A 164 -6.69 -4.81 -6.90
N ASP A 165 -6.62 -5.09 -8.19
CA ASP A 165 -6.54 -6.42 -8.79
C ASP A 165 -7.70 -7.32 -8.37
N LEU A 166 -8.86 -6.68 -8.30
CA LEU A 166 -10.09 -7.32 -7.89
C LEU A 166 -10.55 -8.30 -8.97
N GLY A 167 -10.50 -9.59 -8.64
CA GLY A 167 -11.18 -10.62 -9.43
C GLY A 167 -12.69 -10.55 -9.19
N ARG A 168 -13.17 -11.23 -8.16
CA ARG A 168 -14.60 -11.27 -7.80
C ARG A 168 -14.88 -10.48 -6.53
N VAL A 169 -15.87 -9.60 -6.60
CA VAL A 169 -16.40 -8.92 -5.41
C VAL A 169 -17.18 -9.91 -4.56
N THR A 170 -16.73 -10.12 -3.32
CA THR A 170 -17.37 -11.01 -2.33
C THR A 170 -18.13 -10.19 -1.28
N SER A 171 -19.07 -10.82 -0.56
CA SER A 171 -19.72 -10.17 0.59
C SER A 171 -18.72 -9.81 1.69
N GLY A 172 -17.65 -10.60 1.85
CA GLY A 172 -16.55 -10.31 2.77
C GLY A 172 -15.84 -9.01 2.42
N LEU A 173 -15.52 -8.80 1.13
CA LEU A 173 -14.94 -7.54 0.65
C LEU A 173 -15.85 -6.34 0.91
N ILE A 174 -17.14 -6.48 0.61
CA ILE A 174 -18.12 -5.41 0.82
C ILE A 174 -18.19 -5.04 2.30
N GLU A 175 -18.23 -6.02 3.19
CA GLU A 175 -18.24 -5.78 4.64
C GLU A 175 -16.93 -5.12 5.10
N HIS A 176 -15.79 -5.63 4.62
CA HIS A 176 -14.46 -5.12 4.95
C HIS A 176 -14.30 -3.63 4.61
N LEU A 177 -14.80 -3.21 3.45
CA LEU A 177 -14.68 -1.83 2.95
C LEU A 177 -15.89 -0.95 3.29
N ARG A 178 -16.90 -1.47 4.01
CA ARG A 178 -18.12 -0.72 4.30
C ARG A 178 -17.83 0.54 5.13
N GLY A 179 -18.40 1.67 4.71
CA GLY A 179 -18.37 2.91 5.47
C GLY A 179 -16.98 3.53 5.62
N VAL A 180 -16.06 3.26 4.69
CA VAL A 180 -14.79 4.02 4.61
C VAL A 180 -15.06 5.44 4.11
N ASP A 181 -14.28 6.41 4.58
CA ASP A 181 -14.39 7.81 4.16
C ASP A 181 -13.86 8.03 2.74
N VAL A 182 -12.78 7.30 2.40
CA VAL A 182 -12.19 7.28 1.06
C VAL A 182 -12.10 5.83 0.59
N LEU A 183 -12.52 5.57 -0.64
CA LEU A 183 -12.34 4.28 -1.31
C LEU A 183 -11.49 4.46 -2.57
N ALA A 184 -10.30 3.86 -2.56
CA ALA A 184 -9.48 3.66 -3.74
C ALA A 184 -9.71 2.24 -4.25
N ILE A 185 -10.40 2.13 -5.37
CA ILE A 185 -10.72 0.85 -6.00
C ILE A 185 -10.25 0.86 -7.45
N GLU A 186 -9.66 -0.23 -7.90
CA GLU A 186 -9.34 -0.41 -9.29
C GLU A 186 -10.60 -0.54 -10.14
N SER A 187 -10.61 0.10 -11.31
CA SER A 187 -11.68 -0.03 -12.29
C SER A 187 -11.11 -0.62 -13.57
N ASN A 188 -11.04 -1.95 -13.62
CA ASN A 188 -10.63 -2.67 -14.82
C ASN A 188 -11.86 -2.93 -15.69
N TYR A 189 -11.97 -2.21 -16.79
CA TYR A 189 -12.91 -2.55 -17.86
C TYR A 189 -12.28 -3.62 -18.76
N CYS A 190 -12.59 -4.89 -18.49
CA CYS A 190 -12.22 -6.01 -19.36
C CYS A 190 -13.49 -6.63 -19.98
N PRO A 191 -13.80 -6.34 -21.26
CA PRO A 191 -14.96 -6.92 -21.94
C PRO A 191 -14.97 -8.45 -21.93
N GLU A 192 -13.79 -9.08 -21.95
CA GLU A 192 -13.65 -10.54 -21.97
C GLU A 192 -14.01 -11.18 -20.62
N MET A 193 -13.63 -10.56 -19.49
CA MET A 193 -14.09 -11.02 -18.16
C MET A 193 -15.58 -10.75 -17.93
N GLN A 194 -16.12 -9.66 -18.51
CA GLN A 194 -17.55 -9.36 -18.44
C GLN A 194 -18.39 -10.37 -19.22
N LEU A 195 -17.88 -10.90 -20.32
CA LEU A 195 -18.53 -11.93 -21.14
C LEU A 195 -18.41 -13.34 -20.52
N ALA A 196 -17.49 -13.54 -19.57
CA ALA A 196 -17.26 -14.82 -18.88
C ALA A 196 -17.92 -14.89 -17.49
N SER A 197 -18.69 -13.88 -17.08
CA SER A 197 -19.40 -13.79 -15.80
C SER A 197 -20.85 -14.26 -15.87
#